data_AF-A0A4R3PQT7-F1
#
_entry.id   AF-A0A4R3PQT7-F1
#
_cell.length_a   1.000
_cell.length_b   1.000
_cell.length_c   1.000
_cell.angle_alpha   90.00
_cell.angle_beta   90.00
_cell.angle_gamma   90.00
#
_symmetry.space_group_name_H-M   'P 1'
#
loop_
_entity.id
_entity.type
_entity.pdbx_description
1 polymer ?
#
loop_
_entity_poly.entity_id
_entity_poly.type
_entity_poly.pdbx_seq_one_letter_code
_entity_poly.pdbx_strand_id
1 'polypeptide(L)' 'MSLLDLLPLNENEIELVTTVVRQWCEDHRVLIESGRGRVAMTTAVGLVISGDHSPEGLAEALGSCMRIEQYKRPTD' A
#
# COMPACT_ATOMS: atom_id res chain seq x y z
N MET A 1 -8.29 18.35 -10.08
CA MET A 1 -7.91 18.19 -8.66
C MET A 1 -7.35 16.80 -8.51
N SER A 2 -6.03 16.68 -8.34
CA SER A 2 -5.36 15.38 -8.21
C SER A 2 -5.44 14.93 -6.76
N LEU A 3 -5.56 13.62 -6.54
CA LEU A 3 -5.57 12.98 -5.21
C LEU A 3 -4.31 13.30 -4.37
N LEU A 4 -3.26 13.82 -5.01
CA LEU A 4 -2.01 14.29 -4.41
C LEU A 4 -2.17 15.56 -3.54
N ASP A 5 -3.18 16.39 -3.76
CA ASP A 5 -3.39 17.64 -2.98
C ASP A 5 -4.05 17.41 -1.60
N LEU A 6 -4.47 16.18 -1.29
CA LEU A 6 -5.31 15.86 -0.12
C LEU A 6 -4.60 15.03 0.95
N LEU A 7 -3.34 14.68 0.74
CA LEU A 7 -2.59 13.81 1.64
C LEU A 7 -1.38 14.57 2.21
N PRO A 8 -1.21 14.65 3.54
CA PRO A 8 -0.07 15.32 4.17
C PRO A 8 1.19 14.43 4.08
N LEU A 9 1.41 13.78 2.95
CA LEU A 9 2.55 12.91 2.74
C LEU A 9 3.74 13.77 2.30
N ASN A 10 4.83 13.71 3.06
CA ASN A 10 6.10 14.27 2.63
C ASN A 10 6.77 13.36 1.57
N GLU A 11 7.80 13.88 0.88
CA GLU A 11 8.49 13.14 -0.19
C GLU A 11 9.05 11.80 0.29
N ASN A 12 9.56 11.74 1.52
CA ASN A 12 10.07 10.51 2.14
C ASN A 12 8.96 9.48 2.34
N GLU A 13 7.78 9.90 2.78
CA GLU A 13 6.62 9.02 2.95
C GLU A 13 6.09 8.51 1.61
N ILE A 14 6.14 9.32 0.55
CA ILE A 14 5.80 8.89 -0.81
C ILE A 14 6.80 7.81 -1.29
N GLU A 15 8.10 8.04 -1.09
CA GLU A 15 9.15 7.07 -1.44
C GLU A 15 9.00 5.77 -0.63
N LEU A 16 8.68 5.88 0.66
CA LEU A 16 8.43 4.74 1.54
C LEU A 16 7.25 3.90 1.04
N VAL A 17 6.09 4.52 0.82
CA VAL A 17 4.89 3.86 0.32
C VAL A 17 5.18 3.18 -1.01
N THR A 18 5.80 3.90 -1.95
CA THR A 18 6.05 3.36 -3.29
C THR A 18 7.03 2.19 -3.27
N THR A 19 8.06 2.26 -2.42
CA THR A 19 9.04 1.17 -2.24
C THR A 19 8.39 -0.07 -1.67
N VAL A 20 7.67 0.07 -0.55
CA VAL A 20 7.01 -1.06 0.13
C VAL A 20 5.94 -1.70 -0.76
N VAL A 21 5.14 -0.90 -1.47
CA VAL A 21 4.11 -1.42 -2.38
C VAL A 21 4.72 -2.11 -3.59
N ARG A 22 5.81 -1.59 -4.16
CA ARG A 22 6.51 -2.24 -5.27
C ARG A 22 7.07 -3.60 -4.84
N GLN A 23 7.76 -3.65 -3.71
CA GLN A 23 8.31 -4.88 -3.18
C GLN A 23 7.21 -5.91 -2.90
N TRP A 24 6.12 -5.49 -2.24
CA TRP A 24 4.97 -6.37 -2.00
C TRP A 24 4.37 -6.88 -3.31
N CYS A 25 4.24 -6.04 -4.33
CA CYS A 25 3.74 -6.43 -5.65
C CYS A 25 4.65 -7.46 -6.34
N GLU A 26 5.96 -7.27 -6.27
CA GLU A 26 6.96 -8.21 -6.82
C GLU A 26 6.89 -9.57 -6.12
N ASP A 27 6.90 -9.57 -4.79
CA ASP A 27 6.84 -10.79 -3.96
C ASP A 27 5.57 -11.60 -4.23
N HIS A 28 4.45 -10.92 -4.48
CA HIS A 28 3.14 -11.55 -4.69
C HIS A 28 2.76 -11.68 -6.17
N ARG A 29 3.66 -11.32 -7.10
CA ARG A 29 3.44 -11.32 -8.56
C ARG A 29 2.18 -10.56 -8.99
N VAL A 30 1.94 -9.42 -8.34
CA VAL A 30 0.82 -8.52 -8.63
C VAL A 30 1.33 -7.35 -9.47
N LEU A 31 0.64 -7.03 -10.57
CA LEU A 31 0.93 -5.79 -11.28
C LEU A 31 0.48 -4.60 -10.43
N ILE A 32 1.33 -3.60 -10.26
CA ILE A 32 1.02 -2.41 -9.45
C ILE A 32 -0.22 -1.65 -9.96
N GLU A 33 -0.44 -1.68 -11.28
CA GLU A 33 -1.59 -1.04 -11.93
C GLU A 33 -2.88 -1.89 -11.84
N SER A 34 -2.79 -3.15 -11.42
CA SER A 34 -3.97 -4.02 -11.26
C SER A 34 -4.89 -3.51 -10.15
N GLY A 35 -6.13 -4.01 -10.12
CA GLY A 35 -7.04 -3.72 -9.01
C GLY A 35 -6.44 -4.05 -7.64
N ARG A 36 -5.71 -5.17 -7.53
CA ARG A 36 -5.04 -5.59 -6.29
C ARG A 36 -3.85 -4.70 -5.95
N GLY A 37 -3.07 -4.27 -6.94
CA GLY A 37 -1.97 -3.31 -6.76
C GLY A 37 -2.47 -1.93 -6.29
N ARG A 38 -3.59 -1.45 -6.83
CA ARG A 38 -4.22 -0.20 -6.37
C ARG A 38 -4.76 -0.29 -4.94
N VAL A 39 -5.31 -1.44 -4.55
CA VAL A 39 -5.72 -1.68 -3.16
C VAL A 39 -4.51 -1.69 -2.23
N ALA A 40 -3.40 -2.33 -2.63
CA ALA A 40 -2.15 -2.29 -1.87
C ALA A 40 -1.64 -0.86 -1.68
N MET A 41 -1.64 -0.06 -2.75
CA MET A 41 -1.24 1.36 -2.70
C MET A 41 -2.12 2.16 -1.74
N THR A 42 -3.44 2.02 -1.85
CA THR A 42 -4.40 2.75 -1.00
C THR A 42 -4.24 2.35 0.48
N THR A 43 -4.02 1.06 0.73
CA THR A 43 -3.78 0.54 2.07
C THR A 43 -2.49 1.09 2.66
N ALA A 44 -1.39 1.04 1.91
CA ALA A 44 -0.09 1.55 2.36
C ALA A 44 -0.13 3.05 2.67
N VAL A 45 -0.80 3.85 1.84
CA VAL A 45 -1.07 5.27 2.11
C VAL A 45 -1.83 5.45 3.42
N GLY A 46 -2.90 4.67 3.65
CA GLY A 46 -3.67 4.73 4.89
C GLY A 46 -2.86 4.38 6.13
N LEU A 47 -1.94 3.41 6.03
CA LEU A 47 -1.07 2.99 7.13
C LEU A 47 -0.06 4.07 7.50
N VAL A 48 0.56 4.72 6.50
CA VAL A 48 1.49 5.84 6.76
C VAL A 48 0.79 7.02 7.42
N ILE A 49 -0.41 7.40 6.96
CA ILE A 49 -1.20 8.46 7.59
C ILE A 49 -1.57 8.10 9.04
N SER A 50 -1.73 6.81 9.33
CA SER A 50 -2.09 6.31 10.66
C SER A 50 -0.90 6.26 11.63
N GLY A 51 0.32 6.61 11.16
CA GLY A 51 1.51 6.72 12.00
C GLY A 51 2.52 5.58 11.84
N ASP A 52 2.45 4.79 10.78
CA ASP A 52 3.43 3.74 10.48
C ASP A 52 4.50 4.24 9.49
N HIS A 53 5.65 4.71 10.00
CA HIS A 53 6.69 5.38 9.20
C HIS A 53 7.95 4.52 8.99
N SER A 54 8.03 3.32 9.56
CA SER A 54 9.17 2.42 9.30
C SER A 54 8.89 1.52 8.10
N PRO A 55 9.90 1.24 7.25
CA PRO A 55 9.71 0.37 6.08
C PRO A 55 9.33 -1.06 6.48
N GLU A 56 9.92 -1.59 7.54
CA GLU A 56 9.60 -2.94 8.03
C GLU A 56 8.19 -3.01 8.62
N GLY A 57 7.80 -2.02 9.43
CA GLY A 57 6.46 -1.94 10.03
C GLY A 57 5.37 -1.79 8.97
N LEU A 58 5.59 -0.89 8.01
CA LEU A 58 4.67 -0.69 6.89
C LEU A 58 4.53 -1.95 6.03
N ALA A 59 5.61 -2.67 5.76
CA ALA A 59 5.57 -3.91 4.98
C ALA A 59 4.79 -5.03 5.72
N GLU A 60 5.02 -5.18 7.02
CA GLU A 60 4.31 -6.15 7.85
C GLU A 60 2.81 -5.83 7.95
N ALA A 61 2.48 -4.56 8.20
CA ALA A 61 1.12 -4.08 8.29
C ALA A 61 0.39 -4.20 6.96
N LEU A 62 1.03 -3.83 5.84
CA LEU A 62 0.48 -4.00 4.50
C LEU A 62 0.21 -5.47 4.20
N GLY A 63 1.16 -6.36 4.50
CA GLY A 63 0.98 -7.81 4.33
C GLY A 63 -0.21 -8.35 5.12
N SER A 64 -0.39 -7.89 6.36
CA SER A 64 -1.52 -8.26 7.22
C SER A 64 -2.86 -7.74 6.68
N CYS A 65 -2.94 -6.47 6.28
CA CYS A 65 -4.15 -5.89 5.70
C CYS A 65 -4.52 -6.55 4.36
N MET A 66 -3.56 -6.77 3.48
CA MET A 66 -3.80 -7.40 2.17
C MET A 66 -4.21 -8.87 2.29
N ARG A 67 -3.80 -9.55 3.37
CA ARG A 67 -4.26 -10.92 3.70
C ARG A 67 -5.73 -10.97 4.12
N ILE A 68 -6.27 -9.88 4.67
CA ILE A 68 -7.69 -9.76 5.01
C ILE A 68 -8.49 -9.42 3.75
N GLU A 69 -8.02 -8.48 2.94
CA GLU A 69 -8.71 -8.04 1.72
C GLU A 69 -8.88 -9.17 0.69
N GLN A 70 -7.91 -10.07 0.55
CA GLN A 70 -8.04 -11.27 -0.30
C GLN A 70 -9.17 -12.22 0.14
N TYR A 71 -9.62 -12.16 1.39
CA TYR A 71 -10.71 -12.98 1.91
C TYR A 71 -12.08 -12.30 1.76
N LYS A 72 -12.09 -10.98 1.57
CA LYS A 72 -13.31 -10.17 1.43
C LYS A 72 -13.84 -10.14 0.00
N ARG A 73 -12.98 -10.45 -0.98
CA ARG A 73 -13.36 -10.65 -2.39
C ARG A 73 -13.05 -12.08 -2.81
N PRO A 74 -13.97 -13.05 -2.62
CA PRO A 74 -13.89 -14.27 -3.41
C PRO A 74 -14.00 -13.82 -4.87
N THR A 75 -13.05 -14.29 -5.66
CA THR A 75 -12.90 -14.12 -7.10
C THR A 75 -14.24 -13.90 -7.82
N ASP A 76 -14.35 -12.82 -8.59
CA ASP A 76 -15.31 -12.75 -9.69
C ASP A 76 -14.87 -13.71 -10.80
#